data_AF-A0A7V9L4M1-F1
#
_entry.id   AF-A0A7V9L4M1-F1
#
_cell.length_a   1.000
_cell.length_b   1.000
_cell.length_c   1.000
_cell.angle_alpha   90.00
_cell.angle_beta   90.00
_cell.angle_gamma   90.00
#
_symmetry.space_group_name_H-M   'P 1'
#
loop_
_entity.id
_entity.type
_entity.pdbx_description
1 polymer ?
#
loop_
_entity_poly.entity_id
_entity_poly.type
_entity_poly.pdbx_seq_one_letter_code
_entity_poly.pdbx_strand_id
1 'polypeptide(L)'
;MSWSGQLHDRYGQALADNVVLIALAVAAAVAYVVITDRKREWTLPAWAPTAALSALCVFAIVWAWQLRWLSDDAWISVLLSLGSHVGVLIMTTRLVRKLEAKPVISLAAVVLACSYVTATYATGGLETFGAVLVLLSIAFAAGAADRRALLVSGLCGIAATMVHLDHAIFYVALGGVLLARRVPIKQLASYAAPVFVVFVPVFLMRWSYDGLPNTRSADFSRGGIYLYA
;
A
#
# COMPACT_ATOMS: atom_id res chain seq x y z
N MET A 1 -3.69 35.43 -1.24
CA MET A 1 -4.37 34.13 -1.09
C MET A 1 -3.28 33.09 -0.94
N SER A 2 -3.24 32.32 0.15
CA SER A 2 -2.17 31.34 0.38
C SER A 2 -2.29 30.17 -0.59
N TRP A 3 -1.17 29.58 -0.98
CA TRP A 3 -1.11 28.43 -1.87
C TRP A 3 -1.94 27.24 -1.32
N SER A 4 -1.99 27.09 0.00
CA SER A 4 -2.83 26.13 0.72
C SER A 4 -4.34 26.36 0.51
N GLY A 5 -4.79 27.62 0.48
CA GLY A 5 -6.21 27.95 0.26
C GLY A 5 -6.67 27.61 -1.15
N GLN A 6 -5.85 27.94 -2.16
CA GLN A 6 -6.17 27.61 -3.56
C GLN A 6 -6.22 26.11 -3.83
N LEU A 7 -5.38 25.31 -3.17
CA LEU A 7 -5.46 23.85 -3.22
C LEU A 7 -6.76 23.35 -2.59
N HIS A 8 -7.10 23.82 -1.40
CA HIS A 8 -8.31 23.38 -0.69
C HIS A 8 -9.59 23.69 -1.47
N ASP A 9 -9.69 24.89 -2.04
CA ASP A 9 -10.85 25.31 -2.84
C ASP A 9 -10.99 24.47 -4.13
N ARG A 10 -9.86 24.21 -4.83
CA ARG A 10 -9.86 23.37 -6.03
C ARG A 10 -10.18 21.90 -5.72
N TYR A 11 -9.73 21.38 -4.57
CA TYR A 11 -10.10 20.04 -4.12
C TYR A 11 -11.57 19.95 -3.72
N GLY A 12 -12.08 20.94 -3.00
CA GLY A 12 -13.49 21.03 -2.65
C GLY A 12 -14.39 21.02 -3.88
N GLN A 13 -14.02 21.78 -4.91
CA GLN A 13 -14.70 21.77 -6.21
C GLN A 13 -14.58 20.42 -6.92
N ALA A 14 -13.39 19.84 -7.04
CA ALA A 14 -13.23 18.54 -7.69
C ALA A 14 -14.02 17.42 -6.99
N LEU A 15 -14.17 17.47 -5.66
CA LEU A 15 -14.99 16.52 -4.91
C LEU A 15 -16.48 16.75 -5.16
N ALA A 16 -16.91 18.03 -5.16
CA ALA A 16 -18.29 18.43 -5.45
C ALA A 16 -18.72 18.05 -6.87
N ASP A 17 -17.85 18.30 -7.85
CA ASP A 17 -18.09 18.05 -9.28
C ASP A 17 -18.20 16.56 -9.60
N ASN A 18 -17.61 15.71 -8.75
CA ASN A 18 -17.61 14.27 -8.93
C ASN A 18 -18.44 13.50 -7.89
N VAL A 19 -19.32 14.18 -7.13
CA VAL A 19 -20.25 13.54 -6.17
C VAL A 19 -21.02 12.38 -6.82
N VAL A 20 -21.42 12.52 -8.08
CA VAL A 20 -22.14 11.47 -8.82
C VAL A 20 -21.26 10.25 -9.06
N LEU A 21 -19.99 10.45 -9.42
CA LEU A 21 -19.02 9.39 -9.65
C LEU A 21 -18.70 8.64 -8.34
N ILE A 22 -18.52 9.39 -7.25
CA ILE A 22 -18.34 8.83 -5.89
C ILE A 22 -19.59 8.06 -5.46
N ALA A 23 -20.78 8.63 -5.65
CA ALA A 23 -22.05 7.96 -5.34
C ALA A 23 -22.25 6.68 -6.16
N LEU A 24 -21.84 6.67 -7.44
CA LEU A 24 -21.87 5.48 -8.29
C LEU A 24 -20.85 4.42 -7.85
N ALA A 25 -19.64 4.81 -7.43
CA ALA A 25 -18.64 3.89 -6.90
C ALA A 25 -19.10 3.28 -5.57
N VAL A 26 -19.69 4.09 -4.68
CA VAL A 26 -20.30 3.62 -3.43
C VAL A 26 -21.50 2.73 -3.73
N ALA A 27 -22.38 3.10 -4.66
CA ALA A 27 -23.53 2.29 -5.06
C ALA A 27 -23.09 0.97 -5.69
N ALA A 28 -22.01 0.95 -6.49
CA ALA A 28 -21.44 -0.26 -7.06
C ALA A 28 -20.81 -1.15 -5.97
N ALA A 29 -20.10 -0.56 -5.01
CA ALA A 29 -19.56 -1.28 -3.87
C ALA A 29 -20.68 -1.86 -2.98
N VAL A 30 -21.73 -1.08 -2.70
CA VAL A 30 -22.91 -1.51 -1.93
C VAL A 30 -23.70 -2.58 -2.67
N ALA A 31 -24.00 -2.38 -3.96
CA ALA A 31 -24.70 -3.36 -4.78
C ALA A 31 -23.91 -4.67 -4.83
N TYR A 32 -22.59 -4.59 -4.97
CA TYR A 32 -21.72 -5.75 -4.97
C TYR A 32 -21.68 -6.47 -3.61
N VAL A 33 -21.58 -5.73 -2.51
CA VAL A 33 -21.68 -6.29 -1.15
C VAL A 33 -23.04 -6.97 -0.93
N VAL A 34 -24.15 -6.31 -1.27
CA VAL A 34 -25.52 -6.85 -1.16
C VAL A 34 -25.71 -8.10 -2.03
N ILE A 35 -25.09 -8.11 -3.21
CA ILE A 35 -25.05 -9.25 -4.12
C ILE A 35 -24.29 -10.43 -3.50
N THR A 36 -23.15 -10.18 -2.84
CA THR A 36 -22.31 -11.24 -2.28
C THR A 36 -22.71 -11.72 -0.88
N ASP A 37 -23.43 -10.92 -0.11
CA ASP A 37 -23.81 -11.22 1.29
C ASP A 37 -25.14 -11.96 1.42
N ARG A 38 -25.99 -11.95 0.37
CA ARG A 38 -27.24 -12.70 0.38
C ARG A 38 -26.99 -14.19 0.12
N LYS A 39 -27.23 -15.01 1.15
CA LYS A 39 -27.38 -16.49 1.14
C LYS A 39 -28.44 -17.05 0.15
N ARG A 40 -28.90 -16.28 -0.83
CA ARG A 40 -30.02 -16.65 -1.70
C ARG A 40 -29.49 -17.28 -2.98
N GLU A 41 -30.15 -18.35 -3.40
CA GLU A 41 -29.90 -19.30 -4.51
C GLU A 41 -29.79 -18.68 -5.92
N TRP A 42 -29.45 -17.39 -6.03
CA TRP A 42 -29.15 -16.77 -7.29
C TRP A 42 -27.73 -17.16 -7.65
N THR A 43 -27.60 -18.11 -8.57
CA THR A 43 -26.35 -18.46 -9.27
C THR A 43 -25.91 -17.26 -10.09
N LEU A 44 -25.38 -16.24 -9.42
CA LEU A 44 -24.67 -15.19 -10.11
C LEU A 44 -23.45 -15.82 -10.78
N PRO A 45 -23.20 -15.45 -12.04
CA PRO A 45 -22.11 -16.05 -12.77
C PRO A 45 -20.78 -15.69 -12.09
N ALA A 46 -19.84 -16.63 -12.08
CA ALA A 46 -18.55 -16.52 -11.38
C ALA A 46 -17.73 -15.26 -11.73
N TRP A 47 -18.05 -14.60 -12.85
CA TRP A 47 -17.40 -13.38 -13.30
C TRP A 47 -17.91 -12.09 -12.62
N ALA A 48 -19.09 -12.09 -11.99
CA ALA A 48 -19.66 -10.91 -11.35
C ALA A 48 -18.74 -10.27 -10.28
N PRO A 49 -18.13 -11.04 -9.36
CA PRO A 49 -17.22 -10.48 -8.37
C PRO A 49 -15.93 -9.90 -8.95
N THR A 50 -15.40 -10.53 -10.00
CA THR A 50 -14.26 -9.98 -10.72
C THR A 50 -14.63 -8.72 -11.49
N ALA A 51 -15.82 -8.66 -12.08
CA ALA A 51 -16.29 -7.48 -12.81
C ALA A 51 -16.49 -6.27 -11.88
N ALA A 52 -17.04 -6.48 -10.69
CA ALA A 52 -17.20 -5.42 -9.70
C ALA A 52 -15.85 -4.90 -9.19
N LEU A 53 -14.89 -5.78 -8.90
CA LEU A 53 -13.53 -5.38 -8.54
C LEU A 53 -12.84 -4.62 -9.69
N SER A 54 -12.98 -5.09 -10.92
CA SER A 54 -12.46 -4.43 -12.11
C SER A 54 -13.08 -3.04 -12.29
N ALA A 55 -14.38 -2.87 -12.10
CA ALA A 55 -15.05 -1.58 -12.15
C ALA A 55 -14.51 -0.61 -11.07
N LEU A 56 -14.27 -1.13 -9.86
CA LEU A 56 -13.68 -0.36 -8.76
C LEU A 56 -12.23 0.07 -9.06
N CYS A 57 -11.45 -0.80 -9.68
CA CYS A 57 -10.09 -0.47 -10.13
C CYS A 57 -10.09 0.57 -11.24
N VAL A 58 -10.98 0.42 -12.25
CA VAL A 58 -11.14 1.39 -13.33
C VAL A 58 -11.55 2.74 -12.76
N PHE A 59 -12.49 2.77 -11.81
CA PHE A 59 -12.88 3.99 -11.13
C PHE A 59 -11.69 4.67 -10.42
N ALA A 60 -10.91 3.92 -9.62
CA ALA A 60 -9.74 4.45 -8.93
C ALA A 60 -8.69 5.02 -9.90
N ILE A 61 -8.48 4.36 -11.04
CA ILE A 61 -7.57 4.82 -12.11
C ILE A 61 -8.09 6.12 -12.75
N VAL A 62 -9.38 6.17 -13.10
CA VAL A 62 -10.01 7.37 -13.70
C VAL A 62 -9.96 8.54 -12.74
N TRP A 63 -10.29 8.31 -11.47
CA TRP A 63 -10.25 9.31 -10.41
C TRP A 63 -8.89 9.97 -10.29
N ALA A 64 -7.84 9.16 -10.25
CA ALA A 64 -6.51 9.69 -10.06
C ALA A 64 -5.85 10.18 -11.36
N TRP A 65 -6.32 9.73 -12.52
CA TRP A 65 -6.02 10.39 -13.79
C TRP A 65 -6.56 11.82 -13.84
N GLN A 66 -7.73 12.08 -13.23
CA GLN A 66 -8.17 13.47 -13.05
C GLN A 66 -7.21 14.25 -12.14
N LEU A 67 -6.38 13.64 -11.30
CA LEU A 67 -5.42 14.38 -10.47
C LEU A 67 -4.05 14.61 -11.15
N ARG A 68 -3.88 14.22 -12.43
CA ARG A 68 -2.60 14.22 -13.15
C ARG A 68 -1.92 15.59 -13.32
N TRP A 69 -2.67 16.68 -13.29
CA TRP A 69 -2.16 18.04 -13.55
C TRP A 69 -1.32 18.62 -12.40
N LEU A 70 -1.18 17.90 -11.29
CA LEU A 70 -0.40 18.34 -10.12
C LEU A 70 1.11 18.10 -10.26
N SER A 71 1.60 17.53 -11.37
CA SER A 71 2.94 16.92 -11.39
C SER A 71 3.46 16.58 -12.79
N ASP A 72 4.22 17.47 -13.44
CA ASP A 72 4.70 17.29 -14.81
C ASP A 72 5.79 16.20 -14.99
N ASP A 73 6.55 15.84 -13.94
CA ASP A 73 7.44 14.65 -13.91
C ASP A 73 6.86 13.48 -13.10
N ALA A 74 5.72 13.66 -12.43
CA ALA A 74 5.20 12.71 -11.44
C ALA A 74 4.06 11.81 -11.95
N TRP A 75 3.82 11.75 -13.26
CA TRP A 75 2.85 10.80 -13.82
C TRP A 75 3.23 9.33 -13.53
N ILE A 76 4.52 8.98 -13.60
CA ILE A 76 5.01 7.63 -13.27
C ILE A 76 4.77 7.35 -11.78
N SER A 77 5.08 8.32 -10.92
CA SER A 77 4.84 8.19 -9.48
C SER A 77 3.36 8.00 -9.18
N VAL A 78 2.48 8.81 -9.78
CA VAL A 78 1.02 8.69 -9.61
C VAL A 78 0.53 7.32 -10.07
N LEU A 79 0.95 6.84 -11.24
CA LEU A 79 0.58 5.51 -11.72
C LEU A 79 1.08 4.39 -10.81
N LEU A 80 2.31 4.49 -10.32
CA LEU A 80 2.87 3.52 -9.38
C LEU A 80 2.12 3.53 -8.05
N SER A 81 1.79 4.72 -7.51
CA SER A 81 1.05 4.86 -6.25
C SER A 81 -0.38 4.33 -6.36
N LEU A 82 -1.04 4.53 -7.51
CA LEU A 82 -2.36 3.98 -7.79
C LEU A 82 -2.34 2.48 -8.01
N GLY A 83 -1.41 1.99 -8.82
CA GLY A 83 -1.20 0.57 -9.03
C GLY A 83 -0.91 -0.14 -7.70
N SER A 84 -0.13 0.51 -6.82
CA SER A 84 0.12 0.04 -5.47
C SER A 84 -1.15 0.06 -4.62
N HIS A 85 -1.94 1.13 -4.65
CA HIS A 85 -3.20 1.19 -3.93
C HIS A 85 -4.15 0.05 -4.35
N VAL A 86 -4.32 -0.18 -5.66
CA VAL A 86 -5.07 -1.34 -6.17
C VAL A 86 -4.47 -2.65 -5.68
N GLY A 87 -3.14 -2.76 -5.67
CA GLY A 87 -2.41 -3.88 -5.07
C GLY A 87 -2.76 -4.11 -3.60
N VAL A 88 -2.86 -3.05 -2.78
CA VAL A 88 -3.25 -3.13 -1.36
C VAL A 88 -4.65 -3.71 -1.24
N LEU A 89 -5.60 -3.23 -2.05
CA LEU A 89 -7.00 -3.70 -2.01
C LEU A 89 -7.10 -5.19 -2.39
N ILE A 90 -6.39 -5.60 -3.45
CA ILE A 90 -6.34 -6.99 -3.91
C ILE A 90 -5.71 -7.88 -2.85
N MET A 91 -4.55 -7.48 -2.31
CA MET A 91 -3.82 -8.27 -1.32
C MET A 91 -4.57 -8.39 0.00
N THR A 92 -5.18 -7.30 0.46
CA THR A 92 -6.07 -7.31 1.64
C THR A 92 -7.22 -8.29 1.43
N THR A 93 -7.88 -8.24 0.27
CA THR A 93 -8.96 -9.18 -0.06
C THR A 93 -8.48 -10.63 -0.08
N ARG A 94 -7.32 -10.90 -0.68
CA ARG A 94 -6.72 -12.24 -0.73
C ARG A 94 -6.36 -12.77 0.66
N LEU A 95 -5.80 -11.93 1.53
CA LEU A 95 -5.44 -12.31 2.89
C LEU A 95 -6.68 -12.60 3.75
N VAL A 96 -7.71 -11.77 3.67
CA VAL A 96 -8.98 -12.02 4.37
C VAL A 96 -9.62 -13.33 3.90
N ARG A 97 -9.62 -13.62 2.60
CA ARG A 97 -10.11 -14.91 2.06
C ARG A 97 -9.28 -16.12 2.48
N LYS A 98 -8.01 -15.95 2.87
CA LYS A 98 -7.23 -17.05 3.47
C LYS A 98 -7.63 -17.30 4.92
N LEU A 99 -8.15 -16.29 5.61
CA LEU A 99 -8.59 -16.38 7.00
C LEU A 99 -10.05 -16.85 7.11
N GLU A 100 -10.90 -16.47 6.15
CA GLU A 100 -12.31 -16.85 6.11
C GLU A 100 -12.61 -17.82 4.97
N ALA A 101 -13.28 -18.93 5.28
CA ALA A 101 -13.61 -19.97 4.29
C ALA A 101 -14.67 -19.53 3.24
N LYS A 102 -15.22 -18.32 3.35
CA LYS A 102 -16.31 -17.84 2.49
C LYS A 102 -15.80 -16.83 1.46
N PRO A 103 -16.35 -16.82 0.23
CA PRO A 103 -15.98 -15.87 -0.81
C PRO A 103 -16.64 -14.50 -0.53
N VAL A 104 -16.24 -13.85 0.55
CA VAL A 104 -16.71 -12.50 0.90
C VAL A 104 -15.70 -11.48 0.35
N ILE A 105 -16.21 -10.34 -0.10
CA ILE A 105 -15.38 -9.16 -0.34
C ILE A 105 -14.84 -8.74 1.02
N SER A 106 -13.56 -8.45 1.11
CA SER A 106 -13.02 -7.95 2.37
C SER A 106 -13.64 -6.58 2.66
N LEU A 107 -14.49 -6.50 3.69
CA LEU A 107 -14.98 -5.24 4.22
C LEU A 107 -13.79 -4.29 4.52
N ALA A 108 -12.66 -4.86 4.96
CA ALA A 108 -11.43 -4.09 5.16
C ALA A 108 -10.91 -3.46 3.86
N ALA A 109 -10.96 -4.15 2.72
CA ALA A 109 -10.59 -3.56 1.43
C ALA A 109 -11.57 -2.44 1.02
N VAL A 110 -12.88 -2.61 1.24
CA VAL A 110 -13.86 -1.53 0.96
C VAL A 110 -13.60 -0.31 1.84
N VAL A 111 -13.40 -0.52 3.14
CA VAL A 111 -13.07 0.56 4.09
C VAL A 111 -11.76 1.26 3.69
N LEU A 112 -10.74 0.51 3.27
CA LEU A 112 -9.48 1.08 2.78
C LEU A 112 -9.66 1.89 1.50
N ALA A 113 -10.49 1.44 0.56
CA ALA A 113 -10.77 2.15 -0.69
C ALA A 113 -11.55 3.46 -0.45
N CYS A 114 -12.44 3.47 0.55
CA CYS A 114 -13.24 4.64 0.91
C CYS A 114 -12.52 5.57 1.91
N SER A 115 -11.37 5.18 2.44
CA SER A 115 -10.62 5.98 3.42
C SER A 115 -9.89 7.14 2.75
N TYR A 116 -10.21 8.36 3.16
CA TYR A 116 -9.53 9.57 2.68
C TYR A 116 -8.02 9.53 2.92
N VAL A 117 -7.59 9.02 4.09
CA VAL A 117 -6.17 8.89 4.44
C VAL A 117 -5.47 7.97 3.44
N THR A 118 -6.06 6.82 3.14
CA THR A 118 -5.49 5.86 2.19
C THR A 118 -5.46 6.43 0.78
N ALA A 119 -6.51 7.15 0.36
CA ALA A 119 -6.57 7.80 -0.94
C ALA A 119 -5.53 8.93 -1.08
N THR A 120 -5.29 9.68 -0.01
CA THR A 120 -4.27 10.74 0.02
C THR A 120 -2.87 10.17 -0.13
N TYR A 121 -2.55 9.10 0.60
CA TYR A 121 -1.25 8.42 0.43
C TYR A 121 -1.14 7.68 -0.91
N ALA A 122 -2.26 7.24 -1.49
CA ALA A 122 -2.31 6.64 -2.82
C ALA A 122 -2.03 7.64 -3.95
N THR A 123 -2.17 8.94 -3.72
CA THR A 123 -1.85 9.98 -4.69
C THR A 123 -0.58 10.76 -4.33
N GLY A 124 -0.06 10.59 -3.10
CA GLY A 124 0.97 11.43 -2.49
C GLY A 124 2.36 10.81 -2.30
N GLY A 125 2.74 9.74 -3.01
CA GLY A 125 4.11 9.19 -2.96
C GLY A 125 4.18 7.67 -2.99
N LEU A 126 5.39 7.11 -2.84
CA LEU A 126 5.64 5.66 -2.87
C LEU A 126 5.23 4.93 -1.58
N GLU A 127 4.56 5.59 -0.64
CA GLU A 127 4.19 4.98 0.64
C GLU A 127 3.22 3.81 0.48
N THR A 128 2.25 3.92 -0.43
CA THR A 128 1.34 2.79 -0.74
C THR A 128 2.08 1.61 -1.36
N PHE A 129 3.19 1.84 -2.05
CA PHE A 129 4.05 0.76 -2.55
C PHE A 129 4.69 -0.01 -1.40
N GLY A 130 5.16 0.69 -0.35
CA GLY A 130 5.61 0.09 0.90
C GLY A 130 4.54 -0.80 1.53
N ALA A 131 3.30 -0.31 1.62
CA ALA A 131 2.18 -1.08 2.16
C ALA A 131 1.89 -2.37 1.36
N VAL A 132 1.92 -2.34 0.03
CA VAL A 132 1.77 -3.56 -0.79
C VAL A 132 2.87 -4.57 -0.50
N LEU A 133 4.12 -4.11 -0.39
CA LEU A 133 5.26 -4.98 -0.11
C LEU A 133 5.15 -5.63 1.27
N VAL A 134 4.62 -4.91 2.28
CA VAL A 134 4.29 -5.50 3.58
C VAL A 134 3.24 -6.60 3.43
N LEU A 135 2.14 -6.35 2.72
CA LEU A 135 1.09 -7.35 2.52
C LEU A 135 1.57 -8.56 1.72
N LEU A 136 2.44 -8.37 0.72
CA LEU A 136 3.10 -9.46 -0.01
C LEU A 136 4.00 -10.28 0.93
N SER A 137 4.79 -9.61 1.77
CA SER A 137 5.62 -10.26 2.79
C SER A 137 4.79 -11.18 3.69
N ILE A 138 3.67 -10.67 4.20
CA ILE A 138 2.72 -11.45 5.01
C ILE A 138 2.11 -12.60 4.19
N ALA A 139 1.69 -12.36 2.95
CA ALA A 139 1.03 -13.38 2.13
C ALA A 139 1.93 -14.57 1.79
N PHE A 140 3.22 -14.32 1.54
CA PHE A 140 4.22 -15.37 1.34
C PHE A 140 4.56 -16.09 2.65
N ALA A 141 4.70 -15.37 3.77
CA ALA A 141 4.93 -15.98 5.08
C ALA A 141 3.74 -16.82 5.58
N ALA A 142 2.51 -16.42 5.27
CA ALA A 142 1.31 -17.14 5.67
C ALA A 142 1.21 -18.55 5.07
N GLY A 143 1.82 -18.77 3.89
CA GLY A 143 1.88 -20.08 3.23
C GLY A 143 3.18 -20.86 3.50
N ALA A 144 3.98 -20.46 4.49
CA ALA A 144 5.35 -20.93 4.67
C ALA A 144 5.45 -22.40 5.13
N ALA A 145 5.37 -23.32 4.17
CA ALA A 145 6.04 -24.62 4.25
C ALA A 145 7.42 -24.59 3.55
N ASP A 146 7.61 -23.67 2.60
CA ASP A 146 8.80 -23.59 1.75
C ASP A 146 9.77 -22.47 2.17
N ARG A 147 11.07 -22.80 2.19
CA ARG A 147 12.18 -21.88 2.42
C ARG A 147 12.21 -20.74 1.39
N ARG A 148 11.88 -21.01 0.13
CA ARG A 148 11.87 -19.98 -0.93
C ARG A 148 10.81 -18.92 -0.68
N ALA A 149 9.62 -19.33 -0.24
CA ALA A 149 8.54 -18.40 0.10
C ALA A 149 8.95 -17.46 1.25
N LEU A 150 9.67 -17.97 2.26
CA LEU A 150 10.18 -17.14 3.35
C LEU A 150 11.30 -16.18 2.93
N LEU A 151 12.17 -16.59 2.00
CA LEU A 151 13.16 -15.68 1.42
C LEU A 151 12.49 -14.53 0.66
N VAL A 152 11.48 -14.84 -0.17
CA VAL A 152 10.70 -13.82 -0.90
C VAL A 152 9.95 -12.93 0.08
N SER A 153 9.35 -13.50 1.13
CA SER A 153 8.71 -12.74 2.21
C SER A 153 9.70 -11.75 2.85
N GLY A 154 10.91 -12.21 3.15
CA GLY A 154 11.97 -11.38 3.71
C GLY A 154 12.39 -10.25 2.78
N LEU A 155 12.54 -10.54 1.48
CA LEU A 155 12.89 -9.55 0.45
C LEU A 155 11.81 -8.47 0.34
N CYS A 156 10.54 -8.85 0.30
CA CYS A 156 9.43 -7.90 0.25
C CYS A 156 9.41 -6.99 1.49
N GLY A 157 9.61 -7.54 2.69
CA GLY A 157 9.57 -6.73 3.91
C GLY A 157 10.79 -5.79 4.06
N ILE A 158 11.97 -6.21 3.59
CA ILE A 158 13.13 -5.32 3.53
C ILE A 158 12.96 -4.26 2.45
N ALA A 159 12.42 -4.60 1.28
CA ALA A 159 12.07 -3.62 0.27
C ALA A 159 11.07 -2.58 0.82
N ALA A 160 10.06 -2.99 1.59
CA ALA A 160 9.14 -2.07 2.25
C ALA A 160 9.86 -1.13 3.25
N THR A 161 10.83 -1.67 4.00
CA THR A 161 11.65 -0.89 4.93
C THR A 161 12.54 0.13 4.20
N MET A 162 12.99 -0.20 2.99
CA MET A 162 13.76 0.72 2.15
C MET A 162 12.89 1.80 1.52
N VAL A 163 11.58 1.57 1.34
CA VAL A 163 10.62 2.61 0.94
C VAL A 163 10.41 3.60 2.09
N HIS A 164 10.17 3.10 3.31
CA HIS A 164 10.07 3.92 4.51
C HIS A 164 10.53 3.12 5.73
N LEU A 165 11.42 3.68 6.54
CA LEU A 165 12.07 2.96 7.65
C LEU A 165 11.05 2.46 8.68
N ASP A 166 9.95 3.19 8.88
CA ASP A 166 8.87 2.79 9.80
C ASP A 166 8.25 1.43 9.45
N HIS A 167 8.31 0.99 8.20
CA HIS A 167 7.85 -0.35 7.83
C HIS A 167 8.71 -1.48 8.40
N ALA A 168 9.90 -1.18 8.95
CA ALA A 168 10.72 -2.14 9.69
C ALA A 168 9.93 -2.80 10.83
N ILE A 169 8.99 -2.07 11.45
CA ILE A 169 8.16 -2.61 12.53
C ILE A 169 7.36 -3.83 12.08
N PHE A 170 6.83 -3.82 10.85
CA PHE A 170 6.06 -4.94 10.30
C PHE A 170 6.96 -6.13 9.96
N TYR A 171 8.19 -5.87 9.49
CA TYR A 171 9.18 -6.91 9.26
C TYR A 171 9.57 -7.61 10.57
N VAL A 172 9.92 -6.85 11.60
CA VAL A 172 10.29 -7.40 12.92
C VAL A 172 9.11 -8.14 13.55
N ALA A 173 7.90 -7.57 13.49
CA ALA A 173 6.70 -8.21 14.01
C ALA A 173 6.42 -9.55 13.31
N LEU A 174 6.52 -9.59 11.98
CA LEU A 174 6.33 -10.84 11.22
C LEU A 174 7.40 -11.89 11.57
N GLY A 175 8.67 -11.48 11.72
CA GLY A 175 9.73 -12.35 12.24
C GLY A 175 9.43 -12.92 13.62
N GLY A 176 8.89 -12.10 14.52
CA GLY A 176 8.42 -12.53 15.85
C GLY A 176 7.28 -13.55 15.77
N VAL A 177 6.31 -13.35 14.86
CA VAL A 177 5.22 -14.31 14.61
C VAL A 177 5.77 -15.64 14.07
N LEU A 178 6.73 -15.61 13.15
CA LEU A 178 7.37 -16.82 12.61
C LEU A 178 8.13 -17.59 13.71
N LEU A 179 8.82 -16.88 14.60
CA LEU A 179 9.48 -17.47 15.76
C LEU A 179 8.48 -18.10 16.73
N ALA A 180 7.37 -17.41 17.03
CA ALA A 180 6.30 -17.92 17.88
C ALA A 180 5.63 -19.18 17.29
N ARG A 181 5.51 -19.24 15.96
CA ARG A 181 5.06 -20.43 15.23
C ARG A 181 6.08 -21.58 15.18
N ARG A 182 7.26 -21.40 15.81
CA ARG A 182 8.35 -22.39 15.86
C ARG A 182 8.80 -22.85 14.47
N VAL A 183 8.83 -21.92 13.52
CA VAL A 183 9.36 -22.18 12.17
C VAL A 183 10.81 -22.65 12.29
N PRO A 184 11.26 -23.69 11.54
CA PRO A 184 12.61 -24.21 11.61
C PRO A 184 13.68 -23.12 11.41
N ILE A 185 14.79 -23.18 12.16
CA ILE A 185 15.83 -22.14 12.13
C ILE A 185 16.39 -21.86 10.72
N LYS A 186 16.51 -22.89 9.86
CA LYS A 186 16.96 -22.73 8.46
C LYS A 186 16.00 -21.88 7.63
N GLN A 187 14.70 -22.02 7.90
CA GLN A 187 13.64 -21.25 7.26
C GLN A 187 13.63 -19.81 7.80
N LEU A 188 13.75 -19.64 9.12
CA LEU A 188 13.88 -18.32 9.75
C LEU A 188 15.12 -17.56 9.25
N ALA A 189 16.25 -18.25 9.11
CA ALA A 189 17.48 -17.68 8.54
C ALA A 189 17.27 -17.21 7.09
N SER A 190 16.39 -17.88 6.32
CA SER A 190 16.09 -17.47 4.95
C SER A 190 15.21 -16.22 4.91
N TYR A 191 14.27 -16.09 5.85
CA TYR A 191 13.51 -14.86 6.06
C TYR A 191 14.41 -13.69 6.48
N ALA A 192 15.39 -13.93 7.35
CA ALA A 192 16.33 -12.93 7.86
C ALA A 192 17.43 -12.54 6.86
N ALA A 193 17.80 -13.42 5.93
CA ALA A 193 18.92 -13.20 5.00
C ALA A 193 18.88 -11.85 4.24
N PRO A 194 17.74 -11.37 3.72
CA PRO A 194 17.64 -10.08 3.06
C PRO A 194 18.09 -8.87 3.90
N VAL A 195 17.96 -8.92 5.23
CA VAL A 195 18.50 -7.86 6.12
C VAL A 195 20.00 -7.75 5.93
N PHE A 196 20.70 -8.88 6.02
CA PHE A 196 22.16 -8.91 6.00
C PHE A 196 22.74 -8.73 4.59
N VAL A 197 22.03 -9.17 3.57
CA VAL A 197 22.49 -9.10 2.17
C VAL A 197 22.15 -7.77 1.50
N VAL A 198 21.04 -7.13 1.89
CA VAL A 198 20.55 -5.90 1.23
C VAL A 198 20.59 -4.71 2.18
N PHE A 199 19.88 -4.79 3.30
CA PHE A 199 19.70 -3.65 4.19
C PHE A 199 21.02 -3.19 4.83
N VAL A 200 21.77 -4.12 5.44
CA VAL A 200 23.01 -3.81 6.16
C VAL A 200 24.07 -3.20 5.23
N PRO A 201 24.37 -3.73 4.03
CA PRO A 201 25.30 -3.11 3.12
C PRO A 201 24.88 -1.70 2.70
N VAL A 202 23.60 -1.51 2.34
CA VAL A 202 23.08 -0.19 1.96
C VAL A 202 23.18 0.79 3.13
N PHE A 203 22.85 0.35 4.35
CA PHE A 203 22.96 1.16 5.55
C PHE A 203 24.41 1.57 5.82
N LEU A 204 25.37 0.64 5.76
CA LEU A 204 26.79 0.93 5.99
C LEU A 204 27.37 1.86 4.91
N MET A 205 27.01 1.66 3.65
CA MET A 205 27.40 2.56 2.56
C MET A 205 26.87 3.97 2.82
N ARG A 206 25.58 4.10 3.13
CA ARG A 206 24.97 5.41 3.42
C ARG A 206 25.57 6.06 4.66
N TRP A 207 25.83 5.28 5.70
CA TRP A 207 26.52 5.73 6.91
C TRP A 207 27.90 6.29 6.62
N SER A 208 28.68 5.62 5.77
CA SER A 208 30.02 6.07 5.40
C SER A 208 30.01 7.37 4.60
N TYR A 209 28.94 7.63 3.83
CA TYR A 209 28.80 8.80 2.97
C TYR A 209 28.22 10.02 3.70
N ASP A 210 27.14 9.84 4.46
CA ASP A 210 26.38 10.94 5.09
C ASP A 210 26.63 11.07 6.61
N GLY A 211 27.33 10.12 7.23
CA GLY A 211 27.34 9.96 8.69
C GLY A 211 26.04 9.31 9.20
N LEU A 212 25.68 9.54 10.47
CA LEU A 212 24.42 9.05 11.04
C LEU A 212 23.21 9.55 10.21
N PRO A 213 22.36 8.65 9.67
CA PRO A 213 21.21 9.03 8.85
C PRO A 213 20.12 9.66 9.72
N ASN A 214 20.30 10.93 10.07
CA ASN A 214 19.32 11.93 10.53
C ASN A 214 19.96 13.19 11.15
N THR A 215 21.29 13.31 11.18
CA THR A 215 21.93 14.51 11.76
C THR A 215 21.90 15.75 10.85
N ARG A 216 21.72 15.61 9.52
CA ARG A 216 21.60 16.78 8.62
C ARG A 216 20.28 17.56 8.78
N SER A 217 19.19 16.91 9.18
CA SER A 217 17.93 17.62 9.46
C SER A 217 18.04 18.52 10.69
N ALA A 218 18.99 18.25 11.60
CA ALA A 218 19.29 19.13 12.73
C ALA A 218 20.18 20.33 12.33
N ASP A 219 20.97 20.23 11.25
CA ASP A 219 21.82 21.33 10.77
C ASP A 219 21.03 22.42 10.01
N PHE A 220 19.76 22.18 9.64
CA PHE A 220 18.86 23.25 9.19
C PHE A 220 18.56 24.29 10.29
N SER A 221 18.79 23.95 11.57
CA SER A 221 18.68 24.92 12.67
C SER A 221 19.93 25.81 12.82
N ARG A 222 21.02 25.52 12.09
CA ARG A 222 22.22 26.37 12.03
C ARG A 222 22.23 27.28 10.81
N GLY A 223 21.22 28.15 10.70
CA GLY A 223 21.35 29.49 10.11
C GLY A 223 21.77 29.66 8.65
N GLY A 224 21.74 28.62 7.81
CA GLY A 224 22.03 28.72 6.39
C GLY A 224 20.84 29.21 5.57
N ILE A 225 20.57 30.51 5.57
CA ILE A 225 19.67 31.15 4.60
C ILE A 225 20.31 31.01 3.20
N TYR A 226 19.93 29.96 2.46
CA TYR A 226 20.17 29.94 1.03
C TYR A 226 19.11 30.81 0.35
N LEU A 227 19.46 32.08 0.16
CA LEU A 227 18.89 32.97 -0.84
C LEU A 227 19.06 32.30 -2.21
N TYR A 228 17.99 31.73 -2.76
CA TYR A 228 17.87 31.53 -4.20
C TYR A 228 17.29 32.83 -4.77
N ALA A 229 18.18 33.68 -5.27
CA ALA A 229 17.88 34.72 -6.25
C ALA A 229 17.91 34.12 -7.66
#